data_AF-A0A1S3A3C4-F1
#
_entry.id   AF-A0A1S3A3C4-F1
#
_cell.length_a   1.000
_cell.length_b   1.000
_cell.length_c   1.000
_cell.angle_alpha   90.00
_cell.angle_beta   90.00
_cell.angle_gamma   90.00
#
_symmetry.space_group_name_H-M   'P 1'
#
loop_
_entity.id
_entity.type
_entity.pdbx_description
1 polymer ?
#
loop_
_entity_poly.entity_id
_entity_poly.type
_entity_poly.pdbx_seq_one_letter_code
_entity_poly.pdbx_strand_id
1 'polypeptide(L)'
;MGMGRGAARSALGFWPALTLLLCSLPAATSPCKILKCNSEFWSATAGSQAAADSPEFCAALRTYALCTRRTARTCRGDLAFHSAVHGIEDLMGQHNCSREGPTAPPRPRTPPGGDSQERNDSPETCHYRQAAPNYTHCGLFGDPHLRTFTDRFQTCMVRGAWPLIDNDYLNVQVTNTPVLPGSAATATSKLTIIFKNFQECVEQKVYQAEMDELPAAFADGSKNGGDKHGANSLKITEKVSGQHVEIQAKYIGTTIVVRQVGRYLTFAVRMPEEVVHAVEDGDSQGLYLCLRGCPLSQQIDFQAVHAAAAQGTRGPHGASPPPAAPGDTFPYETAVAKCKEKLPVEDLYYQACVFDLLTTGDVNFTLAAYYALEDVRSLHSNKDKLHLYERTREPPGRASASGAPPAPWSLLGGLLLLRLLPTLLEAVAA
;
A
#
# COMPACT_ATOMS: atom_id res chain seq x y z
N MET A 1 25.40 36.84 -71.48
CA MET A 1 25.88 35.50 -71.04
C MET A 1 26.50 35.65 -69.66
N GLY A 2 26.03 34.90 -68.68
CA GLY A 2 26.49 34.97 -67.28
C GLY A 2 25.58 34.14 -66.39
N MET A 3 25.78 32.82 -66.40
CA MET A 3 25.04 31.84 -65.61
C MET A 3 25.35 32.00 -64.12
N GLY A 4 24.34 32.36 -63.31
CA GLY A 4 24.39 32.24 -61.86
C GLY A 4 24.27 30.77 -61.45
N ARG A 5 25.34 30.21 -60.88
CA ARG A 5 25.36 28.86 -60.31
C ARG A 5 24.44 28.81 -59.07
N GLY A 6 23.45 27.92 -59.11
CA GLY A 6 22.58 27.62 -57.97
C GLY A 6 23.36 26.99 -56.81
N ALA A 7 23.13 27.49 -55.61
CA ALA A 7 23.57 26.85 -54.38
C ALA A 7 22.84 25.51 -54.19
N ALA A 8 23.61 24.49 -53.78
CA ALA A 8 23.17 23.11 -53.67
C ALA A 8 22.05 22.92 -52.63
N ARG A 9 20.99 22.22 -53.04
CA ARG A 9 19.99 21.62 -52.13
C ARG A 9 20.62 20.44 -51.39
N SER A 10 21.26 20.68 -50.25
CA SER A 10 21.68 19.59 -49.36
C SER A 10 21.52 19.87 -47.86
N ALA A 11 20.85 20.96 -47.48
CA ALA A 11 20.62 21.29 -46.06
C ALA A 11 19.18 21.03 -45.55
N LEU A 12 18.23 20.64 -46.42
CA LEU A 12 16.82 20.44 -46.01
C LEU A 12 16.47 19.00 -45.58
N GLY A 13 17.35 18.02 -45.80
CA GLY A 13 17.10 16.61 -45.44
C GLY A 13 17.60 16.22 -44.04
N PHE A 14 18.49 17.01 -43.44
CA PHE A 14 19.09 16.70 -42.14
C PHE A 14 18.20 17.09 -40.96
N TRP A 15 17.37 18.14 -41.11
CA TRP A 15 16.52 18.65 -40.04
C TRP A 15 15.33 17.73 -39.70
N PRO A 16 14.59 17.16 -40.68
CA PRO A 16 13.47 16.26 -40.38
C PRO A 16 13.91 14.91 -39.82
N ALA A 17 15.08 14.42 -40.25
CA ALA A 17 15.64 13.16 -39.77
C ALA A 17 16.14 13.29 -38.32
N LEU A 18 16.74 14.44 -37.96
CA LEU A 18 17.20 14.72 -36.60
C LEU A 18 16.02 14.89 -35.63
N THR A 19 14.91 15.53 -36.05
CA THR A 19 13.71 15.67 -35.22
C THR A 19 12.98 14.34 -35.00
N LEU A 20 12.93 13.45 -36.01
CA LEU A 20 12.44 12.08 -35.83
C LEU A 20 13.33 11.25 -34.89
N LEU A 21 14.66 11.41 -34.96
CA LEU A 21 15.62 10.72 -34.10
C LEU A 21 15.56 11.19 -32.63
N LEU A 22 15.30 12.48 -32.41
CA LEU A 22 15.13 13.07 -31.07
C LEU A 22 13.79 12.67 -30.41
N CYS A 23 12.74 12.38 -31.19
CA CYS A 23 11.44 11.93 -30.67
C CYS A 23 11.34 10.42 -30.41
N SER A 24 12.32 9.63 -30.88
CA SER A 24 12.36 8.16 -30.74
C SER A 24 13.27 7.68 -29.62
N LEU A 25 13.97 8.60 -28.93
CA LEU A 25 14.69 8.28 -27.71
C LEU A 25 13.67 8.17 -26.56
N PRO A 26 13.55 7.02 -25.88
CA PRO A 26 12.74 6.94 -24.68
C PRO A 26 13.29 7.97 -23.70
N ALA A 27 12.46 8.94 -23.32
CA ALA A 27 12.81 9.83 -22.23
C ALA A 27 12.99 8.95 -20.99
N ALA A 28 14.24 8.69 -20.61
CA ALA A 28 14.56 8.16 -19.30
C ALA A 28 14.17 9.22 -18.28
N THR A 29 12.89 9.27 -17.93
CA THR A 29 12.38 10.14 -16.87
C THR A 29 12.91 9.55 -15.58
N SER A 30 13.99 10.13 -15.06
CA SER A 30 14.33 9.89 -13.66
C SER A 30 13.21 10.51 -12.81
N PRO A 31 12.71 9.81 -11.79
CA PRO A 31 11.71 10.38 -10.89
C PRO A 31 12.30 11.59 -10.16
N CYS A 32 11.42 12.47 -9.68
CA CYS A 32 11.81 13.51 -8.74
C CYS A 32 12.42 12.83 -7.49
N LYS A 33 13.51 13.40 -6.94
CA LYS A 33 14.22 12.85 -5.76
C LYS A 33 14.21 13.82 -4.59
N ILE A 34 13.12 14.57 -4.44
CA ILE A 34 13.06 15.62 -3.43
C ILE A 34 12.97 15.04 -2.02
N LEU A 35 12.20 13.97 -1.81
CA LEU A 35 12.04 13.39 -0.47
C LEU A 35 13.38 12.88 0.07
N LYS A 36 14.22 12.34 -0.82
CA LYS A 36 15.59 11.94 -0.54
C LYS A 36 16.44 13.15 -0.15
N CYS A 37 16.43 14.21 -0.95
CA CYS A 37 17.17 15.44 -0.62
C CYS A 37 16.76 15.98 0.76
N ASN A 38 15.46 16.01 1.06
CA ASN A 38 14.93 16.45 2.35
C ASN A 38 15.45 15.55 3.47
N SER A 39 15.29 14.23 3.33
CA SER A 39 15.71 13.25 4.33
C SER A 39 17.21 13.30 4.62
N GLU A 40 18.04 13.49 3.59
CA GLU A 40 19.50 13.62 3.74
C GLU A 40 19.87 14.89 4.51
N PHE A 41 19.25 16.03 4.18
CA PHE A 41 19.46 17.30 4.89
C PHE A 41 19.13 17.18 6.38
N TRP A 42 17.91 16.72 6.70
CA TRP A 42 17.48 16.54 8.08
C TRP A 42 18.33 15.53 8.85
N SER A 43 18.78 14.45 8.19
CA SER A 43 19.69 13.48 8.82
C SER A 43 21.07 14.06 9.14
N ALA A 44 21.51 15.07 8.37
CA ALA A 44 22.78 15.76 8.58
C ALA A 44 22.70 16.78 9.72
N THR A 45 21.49 17.27 10.04
CA THR A 45 21.24 18.26 11.09
C THR A 45 20.67 17.65 12.38
N ALA A 46 20.12 16.43 12.34
CA ALA A 46 19.50 15.77 13.51
C ALA A 46 20.49 15.32 14.60
N GLY A 47 21.76 15.06 14.24
CA GLY A 47 22.79 14.61 15.20
C GLY A 47 23.59 15.74 15.83
N SER A 48 23.34 16.96 15.39
CA SER A 48 24.01 18.13 15.88
C SER A 48 23.02 18.92 16.72
N GLN A 49 23.31 19.03 18.01
CA GLN A 49 23.12 20.30 18.71
C GLN A 49 24.06 21.36 18.10
N ALA A 50 24.17 21.40 16.77
CA ALA A 50 24.67 22.53 16.05
C ALA A 50 23.65 23.59 16.42
N ALA A 51 24.05 24.47 17.33
CA ALA A 51 23.49 25.81 17.35
C ALA A 51 23.29 26.22 15.89
N ALA A 52 22.14 26.83 15.63
CA ALA A 52 21.67 27.19 14.30
C ALA A 52 22.74 27.89 13.42
N ASP A 53 23.80 28.42 14.05
CA ASP A 53 24.94 29.11 13.45
C ASP A 53 26.23 28.27 13.27
N SER A 54 26.17 26.92 13.27
CA SER A 54 27.36 26.10 13.11
C SER A 54 27.85 26.03 11.64
N PRO A 55 29.16 25.96 11.39
CA PRO A 55 29.70 25.79 10.04
C PRO A 55 29.25 24.48 9.37
N GLU A 56 28.90 23.46 10.17
CA GLU A 56 28.37 22.18 9.72
C GLU A 56 26.93 22.31 9.18
N PHE A 57 26.10 23.16 9.81
CA PHE A 57 24.75 23.46 9.35
C PHE A 57 24.77 24.14 7.98
N CYS A 58 25.65 25.14 7.79
CA CYS A 58 25.83 25.77 6.49
C CYS A 58 26.37 24.78 5.42
N ALA A 59 27.25 23.86 5.80
CA ALA A 59 27.72 22.80 4.88
C ALA A 59 26.59 21.83 4.49
N ALA A 60 25.70 21.50 5.43
CA ALA A 60 24.49 20.70 5.17
C ALA A 60 23.51 21.43 4.24
N LEU A 61 23.24 22.72 4.48
CA LEU A 61 22.40 23.55 3.59
C LEU A 61 22.98 23.65 2.17
N ARG A 62 24.30 23.80 2.00
CA ARG A 62 24.93 23.77 0.67
C ARG A 62 24.75 22.42 -0.02
N THR A 63 24.86 21.33 0.74
CA THR A 63 24.63 19.97 0.23
C THR A 63 23.20 19.80 -0.23
N TYR A 64 22.25 20.29 0.56
CA TYR A 64 20.83 20.27 0.24
C TYR A 64 20.51 21.09 -1.02
N ALA A 65 21.04 22.31 -1.12
CA ALA A 65 20.93 23.16 -2.31
C ALA A 65 21.49 22.49 -3.58
N LEU A 66 22.60 21.77 -3.46
CA LEU A 66 23.15 21.01 -4.59
C LEU A 66 22.27 19.81 -4.96
N CYS A 67 21.70 19.12 -3.97
CA CYS A 67 20.78 18.00 -4.20
C CYS A 67 19.53 18.47 -4.96
N THR A 68 18.86 19.53 -4.47
CA THR A 68 17.67 20.09 -5.11
C THR A 68 17.99 20.58 -6.53
N ARG A 69 19.10 21.29 -6.72
CA ARG A 69 19.53 21.73 -8.06
C ARG A 69 19.75 20.58 -9.04
N ARG A 70 20.28 19.44 -8.59
CA ARG A 70 20.51 18.25 -9.44
C ARG A 70 19.20 17.60 -9.89
N THR A 71 18.16 17.62 -9.05
CA THR A 71 16.85 17.02 -9.37
C THR A 71 15.83 18.03 -9.94
N ALA A 72 16.19 19.30 -10.09
CA ALA A 72 15.27 20.37 -10.50
C ALA A 72 14.54 20.12 -11.83
N ARG A 73 15.18 19.42 -12.79
CA ARG A 73 14.54 19.11 -14.09
C ARG A 73 13.39 18.12 -13.94
N THR A 74 13.52 17.13 -13.06
CA THR A 74 12.53 16.07 -12.84
C THR A 74 11.46 16.49 -11.84
N CYS A 75 11.74 17.49 -11.00
CA CYS A 75 10.84 18.00 -9.96
C CYS A 75 10.06 19.28 -10.32
N ARG A 76 9.98 19.67 -11.60
CA ARG A 76 9.36 20.97 -11.99
C ARG A 76 7.92 21.16 -11.51
N GLY A 77 7.13 20.08 -11.45
CA GLY A 77 5.74 20.08 -11.01
C GLY A 77 5.53 19.64 -9.57
N ASP A 78 6.61 19.46 -8.80
CA ASP A 78 6.54 18.95 -7.44
C ASP A 78 6.49 20.10 -6.42
N LEU A 79 5.44 20.15 -5.61
CA LEU A 79 5.25 21.21 -4.62
C LEU A 79 6.30 21.15 -3.51
N ALA A 80 6.67 19.96 -3.04
CA ALA A 80 7.67 19.79 -1.99
C ALA A 80 9.04 20.28 -2.46
N PHE A 81 9.35 20.12 -3.76
CA PHE A 81 10.55 20.68 -4.35
C PHE A 81 10.57 22.21 -4.29
N HIS A 82 9.48 22.88 -4.67
CA HIS A 82 9.42 24.34 -4.62
C HIS A 82 9.46 24.87 -3.18
N SER A 83 8.77 24.18 -2.25
CA SER A 83 8.85 24.49 -0.82
C SER A 83 10.27 24.33 -0.28
N ALA A 84 10.99 23.27 -0.67
CA ALA A 84 12.37 23.03 -0.26
C ALA A 84 13.33 24.09 -0.80
N VAL A 85 13.20 24.46 -2.08
CA VAL A 85 14.06 25.50 -2.70
C VAL A 85 13.91 26.83 -1.97
N HIS A 86 12.68 27.26 -1.70
CA HIS A 86 12.43 28.47 -0.91
C HIS A 86 12.95 28.35 0.52
N GLY A 87 12.67 27.23 1.20
CA GLY A 87 13.15 27.01 2.57
C GLY A 87 14.67 27.01 2.71
N ILE A 88 15.41 26.53 1.70
CA ILE A 88 16.88 26.60 1.67
C ILE A 88 17.35 28.05 1.62
N GLU A 89 16.73 28.89 0.79
CA GLU A 89 17.10 30.31 0.68
C GLU A 89 16.85 31.06 1.99
N ASP A 90 15.70 30.79 2.63
CA ASP A 90 15.35 31.37 3.92
C ASP A 90 16.33 30.94 5.02
N LEU A 91 16.63 29.64 5.12
CA LEU A 91 17.58 29.11 6.12
C LEU A 91 19.00 29.62 5.89
N MET A 92 19.44 29.75 4.63
CA MET A 92 20.74 30.36 4.32
C MET A 92 20.82 31.81 4.79
N GLY A 93 19.73 32.57 4.62
CA GLY A 93 19.63 33.96 5.07
C GLY A 93 19.57 34.09 6.60
N GLN A 94 18.74 33.27 7.26
CA GLN A 94 18.57 33.28 8.72
C GLN A 94 19.86 32.95 9.48
N HIS A 95 20.70 32.07 8.91
CA HIS A 95 21.95 31.62 9.54
C HIS A 95 23.22 32.23 8.93
N ASN A 96 23.08 33.31 8.13
CA ASN A 96 24.20 34.01 7.48
C ASN A 96 25.17 33.07 6.73
N CYS A 97 24.64 32.00 6.13
CA CYS A 97 25.44 31.02 5.43
C CYS A 97 25.88 31.54 4.05
N SER A 98 27.18 31.49 3.76
CA SER A 98 27.67 31.71 2.38
C SER A 98 27.18 30.62 1.44
N ARG A 99 26.71 30.99 0.24
CA ARG A 99 26.34 30.06 -0.84
C ARG A 99 27.54 29.25 -1.37
N GLU A 100 28.75 29.77 -1.18
CA GLU A 100 30.01 29.12 -1.57
C GLU A 100 30.72 28.56 -0.34
N GLY A 101 31.36 27.40 -0.50
CA GLY A 101 32.10 26.74 0.57
C GLY A 101 32.00 25.22 0.52
N PRO A 102 32.58 24.52 1.51
CA PRO A 102 32.54 23.07 1.57
C PRO A 102 31.11 22.57 1.75
N THR A 103 30.86 21.40 1.16
CA THR A 103 29.65 20.60 1.37
C THR A 103 29.91 19.58 2.46
N ALA A 104 28.85 19.10 3.10
CA ALA A 104 28.96 18.06 4.11
C ALA A 104 29.62 16.82 3.48
N PRO A 105 30.60 16.20 4.15
CA PRO A 105 31.25 15.00 3.62
C PRO A 105 30.21 13.89 3.41
N PRO A 106 30.35 13.05 2.36
CA PRO A 106 29.45 11.93 2.17
C PRO A 106 29.52 11.01 3.39
N ARG A 107 28.40 10.86 4.10
CA ARG A 107 28.35 10.03 5.30
C ARG A 107 28.61 8.57 4.88
N PRO A 108 29.54 7.85 5.54
CA PRO A 108 29.68 6.41 5.32
C PRO A 108 28.34 5.73 5.54
N ARG A 109 27.96 4.80 4.65
CA ARG A 109 26.79 3.94 4.86
C ARG A 109 26.97 3.27 6.22
N THR A 110 26.18 3.69 7.20
CA THR A 110 26.20 3.05 8.51
C THR A 110 25.71 1.62 8.26
N PRO A 111 26.47 0.58 8.68
CA PRO A 111 25.92 -0.78 8.69
C PRO A 111 24.58 -0.75 9.44
N PRO A 112 23.60 -1.60 9.10
CA PRO A 112 22.41 -1.75 9.94
C PRO A 112 22.92 -2.01 11.37
N GLY A 113 22.64 -1.08 12.28
CA GLY A 113 23.10 -1.17 13.65
C GLY A 113 22.58 -2.49 14.22
N GLY A 114 23.50 -3.40 14.54
CA GLY A 114 23.18 -4.61 15.29
C GLY A 114 22.58 -4.20 16.62
N ASP A 115 21.59 -4.98 17.07
CA ASP A 115 20.82 -4.83 18.30
C ASP A 115 21.62 -4.22 19.45
N SER A 116 21.64 -2.90 19.54
CA SER A 116 21.85 -2.23 20.80
C SER A 116 20.51 -2.34 21.51
N GLN A 117 20.51 -3.04 22.63
CA GLN A 117 19.39 -3.18 23.55
C GLN A 117 18.77 -1.79 23.77
N GLU A 118 17.73 -1.49 23.00
CA GLU A 118 17.15 -0.15 22.93
C GLU A 118 16.48 0.11 24.27
N ARG A 119 17.10 0.97 25.08
CA ARG A 119 16.50 1.41 26.33
C ARG A 119 15.19 2.09 25.98
N ASN A 120 14.10 1.55 26.50
CA ASN A 120 12.75 2.01 26.24
C ASN A 120 12.54 3.33 27.01
N ASP A 121 13.19 4.40 26.57
CA ASP A 121 13.26 5.70 27.25
C ASP A 121 11.95 6.51 27.13
N SER A 122 10.94 5.99 26.43
CA SER A 122 9.61 6.59 26.38
C SER A 122 8.85 6.34 27.69
N PRO A 123 8.12 7.36 28.22
CA PRO A 123 7.25 7.20 29.36
C PRO A 123 6.27 6.04 29.18
N GLU A 124 6.02 5.34 30.28
CA GLU A 124 5.05 4.24 30.34
C GLU A 124 3.65 4.61 29.81
N THR A 125 3.25 5.87 29.97
CA THR A 125 2.00 6.45 29.46
C THR A 125 1.92 6.44 27.93
N CYS A 126 3.06 6.50 27.25
CA CYS A 126 3.16 6.50 25.79
C CYS A 126 3.36 5.11 25.21
N HIS A 127 3.20 4.07 26.04
CA HIS A 127 3.14 2.70 25.58
C HIS A 127 1.70 2.23 25.59
N TYR A 128 1.30 1.65 24.46
CA TYR A 128 0.03 0.96 24.37
C TYR A 128 -0.01 -0.19 25.39
N ARG A 129 -0.87 -0.04 26.41
CA ARG A 129 -0.99 -0.97 27.52
C ARG A 129 -2.29 -1.76 27.42
N GLN A 130 -2.18 -2.96 26.89
CA GLN A 130 -3.20 -3.99 27.07
C GLN A 130 -2.50 -5.34 27.30
N ALA A 131 -2.96 -6.10 28.29
CA ALA A 131 -2.28 -7.32 28.74
C ALA A 131 -2.26 -8.43 27.68
N ALA A 132 -3.23 -8.42 26.75
CA ALA A 132 -3.30 -9.33 25.61
C ALA A 132 -4.17 -8.72 24.48
N PRO A 133 -3.62 -7.80 23.66
CA PRO A 133 -4.38 -7.18 22.59
C PRO A 133 -4.61 -8.19 21.45
N ASN A 134 -5.85 -8.23 20.93
CA ASN A 134 -6.15 -8.93 19.69
C ASN A 134 -5.62 -8.11 18.52
N TYR A 135 -4.47 -8.52 17.98
CA TYR A 135 -3.90 -7.86 16.81
C TYR A 135 -4.48 -8.44 15.52
N THR A 136 -4.82 -7.55 14.59
CA THR A 136 -5.23 -7.88 13.23
C THR A 136 -4.18 -7.38 12.24
N HIS A 137 -4.32 -7.77 10.98
CA HIS A 137 -3.38 -7.40 9.93
C HIS A 137 -4.10 -7.00 8.65
N CYS A 138 -3.60 -5.96 8.00
CA CYS A 138 -3.99 -5.58 6.64
C CYS A 138 -2.74 -5.51 5.75
N GLY A 139 -2.88 -5.84 4.47
CA GLY A 139 -1.82 -5.70 3.48
C GLY A 139 -2.33 -5.33 2.10
N LEU A 140 -1.53 -4.56 1.35
CA LEU A 140 -1.75 -4.18 -0.03
C LEU A 140 -0.47 -4.40 -0.84
N PHE A 141 -0.53 -5.20 -1.91
CA PHE A 141 0.63 -5.55 -2.71
C PHE A 141 0.22 -5.93 -4.14
N GLY A 142 1.17 -6.00 -5.07
CA GLY A 142 0.92 -6.44 -6.44
C GLY A 142 -0.09 -5.54 -7.18
N ASP A 143 -0.94 -6.15 -8.02
CA ASP A 143 -2.05 -5.49 -8.73
C ASP A 143 -3.33 -5.46 -7.88
N PRO A 144 -3.59 -4.34 -7.20
CA PRO A 144 -3.47 -4.31 -5.77
C PRO A 144 -4.35 -5.39 -5.14
N HIS A 145 -3.67 -6.43 -4.66
CA HIS A 145 -4.24 -7.46 -3.81
C HIS A 145 -4.31 -6.93 -2.39
N LEU A 146 -5.53 -6.88 -1.87
CA LEU A 146 -5.87 -6.38 -0.55
C LEU A 146 -6.23 -7.56 0.36
N ARG A 147 -5.50 -7.70 1.46
CA ARG A 147 -5.95 -8.45 2.64
C ARG A 147 -6.46 -7.45 3.67
N THR A 148 -7.75 -7.53 4.00
CA THR A 148 -8.37 -6.67 5.03
C THR A 148 -8.05 -7.16 6.44
N PHE A 149 -8.33 -6.34 7.47
CA PHE A 149 -8.24 -6.71 8.89
C PHE A 149 -9.11 -7.92 9.27
N THR A 150 -10.13 -8.21 8.46
CA THR A 150 -11.03 -9.37 8.61
C THR A 150 -10.57 -10.61 7.81
N ASP A 151 -9.35 -10.58 7.26
CA ASP A 151 -8.76 -11.64 6.42
C ASP A 151 -9.50 -11.91 5.10
N ARG A 152 -10.37 -10.98 4.68
CA ARG A 152 -10.90 -11.01 3.31
C ARG A 152 -9.80 -10.61 2.34
N PHE A 153 -9.59 -11.44 1.32
CA PHE A 153 -8.62 -11.24 0.27
C PHE A 153 -9.34 -10.82 -1.02
N GLN A 154 -8.90 -9.73 -1.64
CA GLN A 154 -9.56 -9.13 -2.81
C GLN A 154 -8.51 -8.64 -3.80
N THR A 155 -8.77 -8.78 -5.09
CA THR A 155 -7.99 -8.11 -6.15
C THR A 155 -8.76 -6.87 -6.59
N CYS A 156 -8.10 -5.72 -6.61
CA CYS A 156 -8.78 -4.45 -6.80
C CYS A 156 -8.12 -3.62 -7.90
N MET A 157 -8.92 -2.90 -8.68
CA MET A 157 -8.40 -1.90 -9.61
C MET A 157 -7.98 -0.63 -8.85
N VAL A 158 -8.89 -0.05 -8.04
CA VAL A 158 -8.66 1.12 -7.15
C VAL A 158 -7.66 2.14 -7.70
N ARG A 159 -7.87 2.59 -8.93
CA ARG A 159 -6.98 3.54 -9.62
C ARG A 159 -7.04 4.93 -8.99
N GLY A 160 -5.91 5.61 -8.89
CA GLY A 160 -5.83 6.93 -8.26
C GLY A 160 -5.65 6.81 -6.75
N ALA A 161 -6.06 7.83 -6.00
CA ALA A 161 -5.82 7.91 -4.57
C ALA A 161 -6.98 7.31 -3.75
N TRP A 162 -6.67 6.38 -2.83
CA TRP A 162 -7.65 5.68 -2.00
C TRP A 162 -7.17 5.60 -0.55
N PRO A 163 -8.07 5.75 0.45
CA PRO A 163 -7.70 5.59 1.84
C PRO A 163 -7.69 4.09 2.22
N LEU A 164 -6.54 3.59 2.68
CA LEU A 164 -6.42 2.26 3.27
C LEU A 164 -6.98 2.24 4.69
N ILE A 165 -6.57 3.22 5.51
CA ILE A 165 -6.93 3.36 6.92
C ILE A 165 -7.26 4.82 7.17
N ASP A 166 -8.31 5.06 7.93
CA ASP A 166 -8.64 6.36 8.45
C ASP A 166 -9.39 6.12 9.76
N ASN A 167 -8.73 6.39 10.87
CA ASN A 167 -9.25 6.22 12.22
C ASN A 167 -8.75 7.38 13.09
N ASP A 168 -9.10 7.40 14.37
CA ASP A 168 -8.81 8.51 15.30
C ASP A 168 -7.29 8.76 15.49
N TYR A 169 -6.44 7.81 15.09
CA TYR A 169 -5.00 7.83 15.34
C TYR A 169 -4.14 7.96 14.08
N LEU A 170 -4.62 7.46 12.94
CA LEU A 170 -3.81 7.26 11.75
C LEU A 170 -4.66 7.40 10.49
N ASN A 171 -4.10 8.10 9.49
CA ASN A 171 -4.59 8.07 8.12
C ASN A 171 -3.52 7.43 7.23
N VAL A 172 -3.92 6.50 6.37
CA VAL A 172 -3.06 5.87 5.36
C VAL A 172 -3.73 6.01 4.00
N GLN A 173 -3.07 6.69 3.09
CA GLN A 173 -3.52 6.90 1.72
C GLN A 173 -2.52 6.30 0.74
N VAL A 174 -3.05 5.61 -0.27
CA VAL A 174 -2.26 5.04 -1.36
C VAL A 174 -2.70 5.63 -2.69
N THR A 175 -1.77 5.78 -3.63
CA THR A 175 -2.08 6.07 -5.02
C THR A 175 -1.69 4.89 -5.88
N ASN A 176 -2.63 4.36 -6.66
CA ASN A 176 -2.37 3.28 -7.61
C ASN A 176 -2.38 3.79 -9.04
N THR A 177 -1.36 3.44 -9.80
CA THR A 177 -1.21 3.81 -11.22
C THR A 177 -1.20 2.58 -12.12
N PRO A 178 -1.76 2.64 -13.33
CA PRO A 178 -1.68 1.53 -14.28
C PRO A 178 -0.23 1.09 -14.53
N VAL A 179 0.03 -0.22 -14.53
CA VAL A 179 1.36 -0.78 -14.82
C VAL A 179 1.71 -0.56 -16.30
N LEU A 180 0.73 -0.74 -17.18
CA LEU A 180 0.83 -0.50 -18.62
C LEU A 180 -0.25 0.49 -19.06
N PRO A 181 0.01 1.35 -20.07
CA PRO A 181 -1.01 2.26 -20.61
C PRO A 181 -2.25 1.51 -21.08
N GLY A 182 -3.41 1.85 -20.53
CA GLY A 182 -4.70 1.24 -20.89
C GLY A 182 -4.96 -0.15 -20.26
N SER A 183 -4.05 -0.66 -19.43
CA SER A 183 -4.30 -1.88 -18.65
C SER A 183 -5.20 -1.59 -17.45
N ALA A 184 -6.02 -2.58 -17.09
CA ALA A 184 -6.76 -2.59 -15.83
C ALA A 184 -5.83 -2.87 -14.63
N ALA A 185 -4.66 -3.46 -14.89
CA ALA A 185 -3.67 -3.73 -13.87
C ALA A 185 -3.00 -2.45 -13.38
N THR A 186 -3.08 -2.20 -12.09
CA THR A 186 -2.47 -1.06 -11.40
C THR A 186 -1.44 -1.53 -10.39
N ALA A 187 -0.68 -0.62 -9.80
CA ALA A 187 0.19 -0.93 -8.66
C ALA A 187 0.42 0.33 -7.83
N THR A 188 0.74 0.16 -6.55
CA THR A 188 0.94 1.27 -5.62
C THR A 188 2.18 2.07 -5.98
N SER A 189 1.99 3.33 -6.37
CA SER A 189 3.06 4.23 -6.78
C SER A 189 3.44 5.28 -5.73
N LYS A 190 2.52 5.57 -4.81
CA LYS A 190 2.71 6.54 -3.73
C LYS A 190 1.97 6.09 -2.49
N LEU A 191 2.57 6.32 -1.34
CA LEU A 191 2.02 5.99 -0.04
C LEU A 191 2.26 7.16 0.91
N THR A 192 1.20 7.58 1.60
CA THR A 192 1.22 8.64 2.60
C THR A 192 0.61 8.12 3.88
N ILE A 193 1.32 8.27 5.00
CA ILE A 193 0.85 7.90 6.33
C ILE A 193 0.90 9.16 7.20
N ILE A 194 -0.22 9.51 7.81
CA ILE A 194 -0.33 10.63 8.75
C ILE A 194 -0.63 10.07 10.12
N PHE A 195 0.38 10.10 11.00
CA PHE A 195 0.21 9.84 12.42
C PHE A 195 -0.39 11.09 13.05
N LYS A 196 -1.64 11.01 13.53
CA LYS A 196 -2.33 12.12 14.18
C LYS A 196 -1.66 12.43 15.52
N ASN A 197 -1.71 13.70 15.93
CA ASN A 197 -1.19 14.13 17.22
C ASN A 197 -1.86 13.34 18.36
N PHE A 198 -1.07 12.80 19.28
CA PHE A 198 -1.58 11.99 20.38
C PHE A 198 -0.98 12.44 21.72
N GLN A 199 -1.82 13.09 22.52
CA GLN A 199 -1.51 13.55 23.88
C GLN A 199 -0.14 14.24 23.96
N GLU A 200 0.68 13.87 24.93
CA GLU A 200 2.06 14.31 25.14
C GLU A 200 3.11 13.40 24.48
N CYS A 201 2.67 12.39 23.73
CA CYS A 201 3.54 11.32 23.23
C CYS A 201 4.15 11.63 21.88
N VAL A 202 3.31 12.02 20.91
CA VAL A 202 3.72 12.16 19.51
C VAL A 202 3.03 13.37 18.90
N GLU A 203 3.82 14.25 18.28
CA GLU A 203 3.29 15.31 17.43
C GLU A 203 2.83 14.74 16.08
N GLN A 204 2.00 15.47 15.34
CA GLN A 204 1.58 15.00 14.02
C GLN A 204 2.81 14.74 13.12
N LYS A 205 2.96 13.51 12.63
CA LYS A 205 4.04 13.12 11.72
C LYS A 205 3.48 12.62 10.40
N VAL A 206 4.12 13.01 9.31
CA VAL A 206 3.77 12.56 7.96
C VAL A 206 4.91 11.74 7.41
N TYR A 207 4.63 10.51 6.98
CA TYR A 207 5.53 9.69 6.20
C TYR A 207 5.04 9.63 4.76
N GLN A 208 5.95 9.77 3.81
CA GLN A 208 5.63 9.69 2.37
C GLN A 208 6.70 8.86 1.67
N ALA A 209 6.26 7.93 0.83
CA ALA A 209 7.09 7.13 -0.04
C ALA A 209 6.52 7.15 -1.46
N GLU A 210 7.41 7.14 -2.45
CA GLU A 210 7.05 7.12 -3.87
C GLU A 210 7.85 6.02 -4.58
N MET A 211 7.44 5.69 -5.82
CA MET A 211 8.21 4.78 -6.66
C MET A 211 9.66 5.24 -6.76
N ASP A 212 10.59 4.32 -6.56
CA ASP A 212 12.03 4.57 -6.59
C ASP A 212 12.56 5.48 -5.46
N GLU A 213 11.71 5.83 -4.48
CA GLU A 213 12.04 6.71 -3.35
C GLU A 213 11.36 6.27 -2.05
N LEU A 214 12.03 5.36 -1.32
CA LEU A 214 11.61 4.89 0.00
C LEU A 214 12.49 5.50 1.11
N PRO A 215 12.11 6.64 1.72
CA PRO A 215 12.90 7.29 2.76
C PRO A 215 12.79 6.54 4.10
N ALA A 216 13.86 6.60 4.89
CA ALA A 216 13.93 6.09 6.26
C ALA A 216 13.71 7.20 7.32
N ALA A 217 12.85 8.16 7.00
CA ALA A 217 12.52 9.32 7.82
C ALA A 217 11.12 9.84 7.47
N PHE A 218 10.54 10.65 8.35
CA PHE A 218 9.32 11.40 8.11
C PHE A 218 9.58 12.54 7.11
N ALA A 219 8.53 13.24 6.66
CA ALA A 219 8.63 14.33 5.69
C ALA A 219 9.43 15.53 6.21
N ASP A 220 9.41 15.75 7.53
CA ASP A 220 10.27 16.69 8.26
C ASP A 220 11.68 16.12 8.54
N GLY A 221 11.97 14.92 7.99
CA GLY A 221 13.21 14.19 8.11
C GLY A 221 13.59 13.69 9.51
N SER A 222 12.70 13.85 10.50
CA SER A 222 12.82 13.18 11.78
C SER A 222 12.69 11.67 11.61
N LYS A 223 13.25 10.90 12.55
CA LYS A 223 13.14 9.43 12.58
C LYS A 223 12.26 8.92 13.73
N ASN A 224 11.72 9.84 14.53
CA ASN A 224 10.92 9.55 15.71
C ASN A 224 9.74 10.54 15.84
N GLY A 225 8.94 10.40 16.90
CA GLY A 225 7.72 11.18 17.15
C GLY A 225 7.91 12.65 17.52
N GLY A 226 9.13 13.22 17.46
CA GLY A 226 9.44 14.61 17.83
C GLY A 226 10.48 14.70 18.96
N ASP A 227 10.45 15.79 19.72
CA ASP A 227 11.41 16.05 20.83
C ASP A 227 10.79 15.85 22.22
N LYS A 228 9.50 15.49 22.28
CA LYS A 228 8.79 15.21 23.54
C LYS A 228 9.36 13.98 24.22
N HIS A 229 9.14 13.84 25.53
CA HIS A 229 9.56 12.64 26.28
C HIS A 229 9.03 11.33 25.65
N GLY A 230 7.88 11.35 24.97
CA GLY A 230 7.34 10.20 24.24
C GLY A 230 7.87 9.97 22.82
N ALA A 231 8.87 10.73 22.35
CA ALA A 231 9.37 10.68 20.98
C ALA A 231 9.67 9.27 20.46
N ASN A 232 10.28 8.41 21.29
CA ASN A 232 10.66 7.05 20.91
C ASN A 232 9.46 6.08 20.85
N SER A 233 8.24 6.54 21.16
CA SER A 233 7.01 5.77 20.99
C SER A 233 6.54 5.68 19.53
N LEU A 234 7.05 6.56 18.65
CA LEU A 234 6.93 6.46 17.21
C LEU A 234 8.34 6.46 16.62
N LYS A 235 8.71 5.46 15.83
CA LYS A 235 10.06 5.34 15.25
C LYS A 235 10.05 4.73 13.86
N ILE A 236 10.90 5.23 12.98
CA ILE A 236 11.20 4.65 11.67
C ILE A 236 12.55 3.93 11.72
N THR A 237 12.59 2.69 11.21
CA THR A 237 13.81 1.90 11.08
C THR A 237 13.98 1.40 9.65
N GLU A 238 15.13 1.70 9.03
CA GLU A 238 15.51 1.12 7.74
C GLU A 238 16.05 -0.30 7.96
N LYS A 239 15.40 -1.30 7.38
CA LYS A 239 15.83 -2.70 7.46
C LYS A 239 16.69 -3.09 6.27
N VAL A 240 16.31 -2.63 5.07
CA VAL A 240 17.09 -2.81 3.85
C VAL A 240 17.13 -1.49 3.10
N SER A 241 18.33 -1.06 2.75
CA SER A 241 18.54 0.31 2.29
C SER A 241 17.72 0.65 1.05
N GLY A 242 16.85 1.66 1.15
CA GLY A 242 15.95 2.10 0.08
C GLY A 242 14.94 1.04 -0.41
N GLN A 243 14.75 -0.06 0.31
CA GLN A 243 13.86 -1.16 -0.11
C GLN A 243 12.91 -1.65 0.98
N HIS A 244 13.25 -1.51 2.26
CA HIS A 244 12.41 -1.97 3.35
C HIS A 244 12.55 -1.07 4.57
N VAL A 245 11.43 -0.47 4.97
CA VAL A 245 11.30 0.38 6.15
C VAL A 245 10.19 -0.15 7.05
N GLU A 246 10.46 -0.15 8.35
CA GLU A 246 9.48 -0.45 9.39
C GLU A 246 9.19 0.81 10.22
N ILE A 247 7.91 1.07 10.47
CA ILE A 247 7.45 2.17 11.32
C ILE A 247 6.74 1.58 12.52
N GLN A 248 7.29 1.81 13.71
CA GLN A 248 6.76 1.31 14.98
C GLN A 248 6.07 2.46 15.72
N ALA A 249 4.75 2.38 15.85
CA ALA A 249 3.92 3.30 16.62
C ALA A 249 3.47 2.62 17.92
N LYS A 250 4.40 2.47 18.87
CA LYS A 250 4.21 1.81 20.17
C LYS A 250 3.08 2.42 21.00
N TYR A 251 2.81 3.72 20.85
CA TYR A 251 1.75 4.42 21.59
C TYR A 251 0.33 3.96 21.22
N ILE A 252 0.15 3.39 20.02
CA ILE A 252 -1.11 2.80 19.53
C ILE A 252 -0.93 1.31 19.16
N GLY A 253 0.13 0.68 19.65
CA GLY A 253 0.43 -0.73 19.40
C GLY A 253 0.58 -1.11 17.93
N THR A 254 0.86 -0.15 17.04
CA THR A 254 0.79 -0.38 15.59
C THR A 254 2.20 -0.58 15.01
N THR A 255 2.34 -1.49 14.06
CA THR A 255 3.58 -1.69 13.30
C THR A 255 3.26 -1.71 11.81
N ILE A 256 3.93 -0.87 11.03
CA ILE A 256 3.74 -0.73 9.60
C ILE A 256 5.03 -1.14 8.90
N VAL A 257 4.90 -1.91 7.83
CA VAL A 257 5.97 -2.30 6.93
C VAL A 257 5.69 -1.69 5.56
N VAL A 258 6.67 -1.00 5.00
CA VAL A 258 6.64 -0.49 3.63
C VAL A 258 7.86 -1.03 2.90
N ARG A 259 7.63 -1.67 1.75
CA ARG A 259 8.72 -2.17 0.90
C ARG A 259 8.59 -1.66 -0.52
N GLN A 260 9.72 -1.42 -1.17
CA GLN A 260 9.79 -1.25 -2.60
C GLN A 260 10.11 -2.59 -3.26
N VAL A 261 9.24 -3.05 -4.15
CA VAL A 261 9.43 -4.28 -4.95
C VAL A 261 9.39 -3.90 -6.42
N GLY A 262 10.52 -4.14 -7.11
CA GLY A 262 10.74 -3.54 -8.42
C GLY A 262 10.64 -2.01 -8.30
N ARG A 263 9.62 -1.43 -8.94
CA ARG A 263 9.35 0.02 -8.92
C ARG A 263 8.17 0.41 -8.04
N TYR A 264 7.40 -0.55 -7.54
CA TYR A 264 6.15 -0.30 -6.84
C TYR A 264 6.29 -0.54 -5.34
N LEU A 265 5.34 -0.02 -4.59
CA LEU A 265 5.30 -0.11 -3.14
C LEU A 265 4.36 -1.24 -2.69
N THR A 266 4.74 -1.89 -1.59
CA THR A 266 3.86 -2.79 -0.84
C THR A 266 3.68 -2.23 0.57
N PHE A 267 2.51 -2.49 1.14
CA PHE A 267 2.14 -2.02 2.47
C PHE A 267 1.62 -3.19 3.29
N ALA A 268 2.05 -3.26 4.54
CA ALA A 268 1.53 -4.21 5.52
C ALA A 268 1.46 -3.54 6.88
N VAL A 269 0.45 -3.87 7.68
CA VAL A 269 0.24 -3.28 8.99
C VAL A 269 -0.30 -4.31 9.97
N ARG A 270 0.20 -4.24 11.20
CA ARG A 270 -0.36 -4.88 12.39
C ARG A 270 -0.97 -3.81 13.28
N MET A 271 -2.21 -3.98 13.69
CA MET A 271 -2.92 -3.01 14.52
C MET A 271 -3.84 -3.73 15.52
N PRO A 272 -3.96 -3.25 16.78
CA PRO A 272 -4.97 -3.76 17.71
C PRO A 272 -6.39 -3.54 17.17
N GLU A 273 -7.28 -4.50 17.39
CA GLU A 273 -8.68 -4.45 16.93
C GLU A 273 -9.41 -3.18 17.41
N GLU A 274 -9.20 -2.75 18.65
CA GLU A 274 -9.80 -1.50 19.17
C GLU A 274 -9.32 -0.24 18.44
N VAL A 275 -8.05 -0.20 18.02
CA VAL A 275 -7.48 0.92 17.26
C VAL A 275 -8.02 0.91 15.82
N VAL A 276 -8.22 -0.29 15.24
CA VAL A 276 -8.84 -0.45 13.91
C VAL A 276 -10.27 0.12 13.89
N HIS A 277 -11.03 -0.07 14.97
CA HIS A 277 -12.44 0.31 15.06
C HIS A 277 -12.70 1.68 15.71
N ALA A 278 -11.67 2.39 16.17
CA ALA A 278 -11.76 3.76 16.68
C ALA A 278 -11.90 4.76 15.52
N VAL A 279 -13.09 4.81 14.91
CA VAL A 279 -13.44 5.75 13.84
C VAL A 279 -14.42 6.79 14.36
N GLU A 280 -14.12 8.08 14.15
CA GLU A 280 -14.88 9.25 14.66
C GLU A 280 -16.40 9.16 14.44
N ASP A 281 -16.84 8.57 13.33
CA ASP A 281 -18.25 8.41 12.99
C ASP A 281 -18.61 6.92 12.84
N GLY A 282 -19.15 6.31 13.90
CA GLY A 282 -19.63 4.92 13.89
C GLY A 282 -20.69 4.60 12.82
N ASP A 283 -21.35 5.63 12.27
CA ASP A 283 -22.37 5.55 11.21
C ASP A 283 -21.85 5.93 9.81
N SER A 284 -20.57 6.33 9.67
CA SER A 284 -20.06 6.89 8.42
C SER A 284 -19.92 5.84 7.33
N GLN A 285 -20.43 6.15 6.13
CA GLN A 285 -20.16 5.46 4.86
C GLN A 285 -18.71 5.63 4.37
N GLY A 286 -17.76 5.89 5.27
CA GLY A 286 -16.34 6.07 4.99
C GLY A 286 -15.74 4.87 4.24
N LEU A 287 -14.91 5.16 3.25
CA LEU A 287 -14.42 4.16 2.32
C LEU A 287 -12.97 3.74 2.66
N TYR A 288 -12.78 2.98 3.73
CA TYR A 288 -11.45 2.55 4.17
C TYR A 288 -11.19 1.11 3.77
N LEU A 289 -10.27 0.90 2.83
CA LEU A 289 -10.06 -0.40 2.19
C LEU A 289 -9.67 -1.50 3.20
N CYS A 290 -8.79 -1.23 4.14
CA CYS A 290 -8.36 -2.24 5.12
C CYS A 290 -9.50 -2.73 6.03
N LEU A 291 -10.50 -1.90 6.29
CA LEU A 291 -11.65 -2.25 7.12
C LEU A 291 -12.79 -2.86 6.28
N ARG A 292 -13.15 -2.23 5.17
CA ARG A 292 -14.37 -2.55 4.41
C ARG A 292 -14.12 -3.36 3.14
N GLY A 293 -12.89 -3.38 2.64
CA GLY A 293 -12.57 -3.91 1.32
C GLY A 293 -12.85 -2.90 0.21
N CYS A 294 -12.54 -3.30 -1.01
CA CYS A 294 -12.78 -2.50 -2.20
C CYS A 294 -14.29 -2.48 -2.55
N PRO A 295 -14.83 -1.36 -3.07
CA PRO A 295 -16.16 -1.34 -3.66
C PRO A 295 -16.33 -2.45 -4.70
N LEU A 296 -17.53 -3.02 -4.83
CA LEU A 296 -17.79 -4.08 -5.82
C LEU A 296 -17.44 -3.66 -7.25
N SER A 297 -17.65 -2.39 -7.61
CA SER A 297 -17.29 -1.83 -8.93
C SER A 297 -15.78 -1.72 -9.16
N GLN A 298 -14.96 -1.88 -8.11
CA GLN A 298 -13.50 -1.84 -8.16
C GLN A 298 -12.87 -3.23 -7.97
N GLN A 299 -13.67 -4.27 -7.69
CA GLN A 299 -13.16 -5.64 -7.53
C GLN A 299 -12.98 -6.30 -8.89
N ILE A 300 -11.88 -7.04 -9.03
CA ILE A 300 -11.55 -7.81 -10.23
C ILE A 300 -11.86 -9.28 -9.97
N ASP A 301 -12.70 -9.89 -10.82
CA ASP A 301 -12.96 -11.33 -10.77
C ASP A 301 -11.84 -12.09 -11.50
N PHE A 302 -10.99 -12.75 -10.71
CA PHE A 302 -9.87 -13.56 -11.18
C PHE A 302 -10.31 -14.64 -12.19
N GLN A 303 -11.45 -15.30 -11.95
CA GLN A 303 -11.94 -16.38 -12.80
C GLN A 303 -12.40 -15.84 -14.15
N ALA A 304 -13.02 -14.66 -14.16
CA ALA A 304 -13.43 -13.99 -15.39
C ALA A 304 -12.22 -13.58 -16.26
N VAL A 305 -11.15 -13.07 -15.63
CA VAL A 305 -9.91 -12.70 -16.33
C VAL A 305 -9.20 -13.93 -16.89
N HIS A 306 -9.10 -15.00 -16.10
CA HIS A 306 -8.50 -16.26 -16.53
C HIS A 306 -9.28 -16.90 -17.70
N ALA A 307 -10.62 -16.91 -17.63
CA ALA A 307 -11.46 -17.41 -18.71
C ALA A 307 -11.32 -16.58 -19.99
N ALA A 308 -11.24 -15.25 -19.89
CA ALA A 308 -11.02 -14.37 -21.03
C ALA A 308 -9.63 -14.57 -21.67
N ALA A 309 -8.60 -14.76 -20.85
CA ALA A 309 -7.24 -15.06 -21.32
C ALA A 309 -7.15 -16.42 -22.01
N ALA A 310 -7.82 -17.45 -21.47
CA ALA A 310 -7.85 -18.80 -22.04
C ALA A 310 -8.67 -18.89 -23.35
N GLN A 311 -9.73 -18.08 -23.50
CA GLN A 311 -10.61 -18.11 -24.68
C GLN A 311 -10.19 -17.13 -25.78
N GLY A 312 -9.22 -16.24 -25.54
CA GLY A 312 -8.83 -15.20 -26.49
C GLY A 312 -9.94 -14.22 -26.84
N THR A 313 -11.05 -14.22 -26.10
CA THR A 313 -12.26 -13.44 -26.35
C THR A 313 -12.28 -12.18 -25.49
N ARG A 314 -12.39 -11.02 -26.15
CA ARG A 314 -12.63 -9.70 -25.53
C ARG A 314 -13.86 -9.77 -24.62
N GLY A 315 -13.68 -9.50 -23.33
CA GLY A 315 -14.76 -9.49 -22.34
C GLY A 315 -15.85 -8.45 -22.67
N PRO A 316 -17.12 -8.69 -22.30
CA PRO A 316 -18.22 -7.82 -22.66
C PRO A 316 -18.46 -6.76 -21.58
N HIS A 317 -17.54 -5.82 -21.36
CA HIS A 317 -17.85 -4.52 -20.72
C HIS A 317 -16.84 -3.43 -21.14
N GLY A 318 -17.20 -2.68 -22.18
CA GLY A 318 -17.07 -1.22 -22.24
C GLY A 318 -15.76 -0.51 -21.87
N ALA A 319 -14.58 -1.07 -22.17
CA ALA A 319 -13.36 -0.30 -22.43
C ALA A 319 -12.35 -1.25 -23.11
N SER A 320 -12.35 -1.27 -24.43
CA SER A 320 -11.40 -2.07 -25.20
C SER A 320 -9.96 -1.62 -24.88
N PRO A 321 -9.08 -2.51 -24.38
CA PRO A 321 -7.65 -2.24 -24.41
C PRO A 321 -7.20 -2.17 -25.88
N PRO A 322 -6.22 -1.31 -26.26
CA PRO A 322 -5.53 -1.50 -27.52
C PRO A 322 -4.94 -2.92 -27.52
N PRO A 323 -4.95 -3.63 -28.68
CA PRO A 323 -4.38 -4.97 -28.73
C PRO A 323 -2.91 -4.89 -28.33
N ALA A 324 -2.55 -5.60 -27.26
CA ALA A 324 -1.16 -5.94 -27.02
C ALA A 324 -0.62 -6.61 -28.28
N ALA A 325 0.62 -6.29 -28.66
CA ALA A 325 1.24 -6.85 -29.84
C ALA A 325 1.24 -8.40 -29.74
N PRO A 326 1.17 -9.13 -30.87
CA PRO A 326 1.23 -10.59 -30.84
C PRO A 326 2.63 -10.99 -30.35
N GLY A 327 2.75 -11.33 -29.06
CA GLY A 327 4.02 -11.65 -28.39
C GLY A 327 4.07 -11.35 -26.88
N ASP A 328 3.16 -10.53 -26.34
CA ASP A 328 3.34 -9.91 -25.00
C ASP A 328 2.53 -10.54 -23.85
N THR A 329 1.79 -11.64 -24.07
CA THR A 329 1.12 -12.34 -22.96
C THR A 329 2.09 -13.31 -22.27
N PHE A 330 2.33 -13.09 -20.98
CA PHE A 330 3.17 -13.96 -20.16
C PHE A 330 2.55 -15.37 -20.11
N PRO A 331 3.27 -16.45 -20.51
CA PRO A 331 2.67 -17.78 -20.57
C PRO A 331 2.23 -18.30 -19.20
N TYR A 332 1.04 -18.89 -19.12
CA TYR A 332 0.46 -19.43 -17.88
C TYR A 332 1.39 -20.42 -17.16
N GLU A 333 1.93 -21.40 -17.88
CA GLU A 333 2.84 -22.40 -17.30
C GLU A 333 4.11 -21.77 -16.73
N THR A 334 4.62 -20.72 -17.39
CA THR A 334 5.77 -19.96 -16.89
C THR A 334 5.41 -19.18 -15.62
N ALA A 335 4.21 -18.59 -15.55
CA ALA A 335 3.74 -17.87 -14.36
C ALA A 335 3.62 -18.81 -13.16
N VAL A 336 2.97 -19.95 -13.36
CA VAL A 336 2.84 -21.03 -12.37
C VAL A 336 4.21 -21.47 -11.86
N ALA A 337 5.15 -21.78 -12.77
CA ALA A 337 6.49 -22.21 -12.39
C ALA A 337 7.22 -21.14 -11.56
N LYS A 338 7.17 -19.87 -11.98
CA LYS A 338 7.81 -18.75 -11.28
C LYS A 338 7.24 -18.51 -9.89
N CYS A 339 5.91 -18.56 -9.74
CA CYS A 339 5.27 -18.42 -8.44
C CYS A 339 5.57 -19.59 -7.50
N LYS A 340 5.64 -20.83 -8.03
CA LYS A 340 6.03 -22.03 -7.25
C LYS A 340 7.47 -21.98 -6.72
N GLU A 341 8.38 -21.28 -7.40
CA GLU A 341 9.76 -21.10 -6.92
C GLU A 341 9.86 -20.27 -5.63
N LYS A 342 8.86 -19.42 -5.34
CA LYS A 342 8.92 -18.46 -4.23
C LYS A 342 7.88 -18.71 -3.15
N LEU A 343 6.70 -19.19 -3.51
CA LEU A 343 5.58 -19.37 -2.58
C LEU A 343 5.44 -20.84 -2.18
N PRO A 344 5.31 -21.15 -0.88
CA PRO A 344 5.42 -22.52 -0.39
C PRO A 344 4.16 -23.37 -0.66
N VAL A 345 3.01 -22.74 -0.90
CA VAL A 345 1.71 -23.38 -1.08
C VAL A 345 0.89 -22.64 -2.13
N GLU A 346 -0.08 -23.32 -2.74
CA GLU A 346 -0.99 -22.76 -3.75
C GLU A 346 -2.19 -22.01 -3.12
N ASP A 347 -1.92 -21.12 -2.18
CA ASP A 347 -2.92 -20.30 -1.48
C ASP A 347 -3.28 -19.01 -2.28
N LEU A 348 -4.06 -18.10 -1.69
CA LEU A 348 -4.44 -16.85 -2.35
C LEU A 348 -3.26 -15.91 -2.65
N TYR A 349 -2.13 -15.99 -1.92
CA TYR A 349 -0.91 -15.25 -2.27
C TYR A 349 -0.28 -15.83 -3.54
N TYR A 350 -0.30 -17.15 -3.68
CA TYR A 350 0.12 -17.82 -4.90
C TYR A 350 -0.78 -17.48 -6.09
N GLN A 351 -2.11 -17.50 -5.92
CA GLN A 351 -3.03 -17.12 -6.98
C GLN A 351 -2.85 -15.64 -7.39
N ALA A 352 -2.63 -14.75 -6.42
CA ALA A 352 -2.27 -13.35 -6.65
C ALA A 352 -0.98 -13.22 -7.48
N CYS A 353 0.08 -13.94 -7.11
CA CYS A 353 1.31 -13.98 -7.90
C CYS A 353 1.07 -14.39 -9.36
N VAL A 354 0.32 -15.48 -9.57
CA VAL A 354 0.03 -15.96 -10.93
C VAL A 354 -0.78 -14.91 -11.69
N PHE A 355 -1.78 -14.30 -11.06
CA PHE A 355 -2.55 -13.20 -11.64
C PHE A 355 -1.66 -12.06 -12.12
N ASP A 356 -0.83 -11.53 -11.22
CA ASP A 356 0.06 -10.40 -11.49
C ASP A 356 0.95 -10.68 -12.70
N LEU A 357 1.56 -11.88 -12.78
CA LEU A 357 2.42 -12.24 -13.90
C LEU A 357 1.66 -12.28 -15.23
N LEU A 358 0.42 -12.77 -15.22
CA LEU A 358 -0.41 -12.85 -16.41
C LEU A 358 -0.90 -11.48 -16.89
N THR A 359 -1.21 -10.56 -15.97
CA THR A 359 -1.77 -9.25 -16.30
C THR A 359 -0.72 -8.18 -16.55
N THR A 360 0.45 -8.28 -15.90
CA THR A 360 1.53 -7.28 -15.99
C THR A 360 2.70 -7.73 -16.87
N GLY A 361 2.97 -9.02 -16.94
CA GLY A 361 4.20 -9.56 -17.54
C GLY A 361 5.49 -9.27 -16.77
N ASP A 362 5.41 -8.65 -15.59
CA ASP A 362 6.58 -8.28 -14.79
C ASP A 362 6.86 -9.31 -13.68
N VAL A 363 7.96 -10.04 -13.85
CA VAL A 363 8.42 -11.08 -12.90
C VAL A 363 8.70 -10.54 -11.49
N ASN A 364 8.91 -9.24 -11.30
CA ASN A 364 9.11 -8.64 -9.99
C ASN A 364 7.87 -8.77 -9.09
N PHE A 365 6.67 -8.91 -9.66
CA PHE A 365 5.45 -9.12 -8.87
C PHE A 365 5.45 -10.46 -8.12
N THR A 366 6.26 -11.45 -8.56
CA THR A 366 6.53 -12.66 -7.78
C THR A 366 7.08 -12.34 -6.38
N LEU A 367 7.95 -11.32 -6.29
CA LEU A 367 8.50 -10.89 -5.01
C LEU A 367 7.48 -10.10 -4.18
N ALA A 368 6.51 -9.43 -4.81
CA ALA A 368 5.48 -8.67 -4.08
C ALA A 368 4.59 -9.64 -3.27
N ALA A 369 4.14 -10.73 -3.90
CA ALA A 369 3.38 -11.77 -3.21
C ALA A 369 4.21 -12.50 -2.13
N TYR A 370 5.48 -12.80 -2.43
CA TYR A 370 6.39 -13.41 -1.45
C TYR A 370 6.57 -12.53 -0.20
N TYR A 371 6.89 -11.25 -0.37
CA TYR A 371 7.08 -10.35 0.77
C TYR A 371 5.77 -10.09 1.53
N ALA A 372 4.63 -10.03 0.84
CA ALA A 372 3.35 -9.93 1.52
C ALA A 372 3.07 -11.13 2.44
N LEU A 373 3.42 -12.35 2.01
CA LEU A 373 3.33 -13.54 2.86
C LEU A 373 4.30 -13.49 4.05
N GLU A 374 5.54 -13.04 3.85
CA GLU A 374 6.51 -12.85 4.94
C GLU A 374 6.06 -11.78 5.95
N ASP A 375 5.48 -10.69 5.46
CA ASP A 375 4.97 -9.61 6.30
C ASP A 375 3.79 -10.12 7.15
N VAL A 376 2.86 -10.91 6.58
CA VAL A 376 1.80 -11.57 7.37
C VAL A 376 2.39 -12.54 8.40
N ARG A 377 3.38 -13.33 8.01
CA ARG A 377 4.05 -14.28 8.93
C ARG A 377 4.62 -13.58 10.15
N SER A 378 5.21 -12.40 9.96
CA SER A 378 5.77 -11.61 11.06
C SER A 378 4.70 -10.85 11.86
N LEU A 379 3.72 -10.26 11.19
CA LEU A 379 2.79 -9.29 11.77
C LEU A 379 1.47 -9.89 12.28
N HIS A 380 0.95 -10.96 11.67
CA HIS A 380 -0.33 -11.53 12.04
C HIS A 380 -0.23 -12.30 13.37
N SER A 381 -1.16 -12.06 14.30
CA SER A 381 -1.20 -12.72 15.61
C SER A 381 -1.59 -14.20 15.49
N ASN A 382 -2.65 -14.48 14.76
CA ASN A 382 -3.14 -15.83 14.49
C ASN A 382 -2.33 -16.46 13.34
N LYS A 383 -1.50 -17.46 13.67
CA LYS A 383 -0.64 -18.16 12.69
C LYS A 383 -1.40 -19.14 11.81
N ASP A 384 -2.57 -19.60 12.23
CA ASP A 384 -3.43 -20.48 11.42
C ASP A 384 -4.02 -19.73 10.22
N LYS A 385 -4.07 -18.40 10.29
CA LYS A 385 -4.50 -17.52 9.20
C LYS A 385 -3.36 -17.03 8.31
N LEU A 386 -2.19 -17.67 8.37
CA LEU A 386 -1.07 -17.31 7.49
C LEU A 386 -1.46 -17.54 6.03
N HIS A 387 -1.95 -18.74 5.73
CA HIS A 387 -2.38 -19.16 4.40
C HIS A 387 -3.91 -19.04 4.29
N LEU A 388 -4.37 -18.42 3.21
CA LEU A 388 -5.79 -18.27 2.91
C LEU A 388 -6.10 -19.06 1.65
N TYR A 389 -7.10 -19.92 1.71
CA TYR A 389 -7.55 -20.69 0.55
C TYR A 389 -8.93 -20.20 0.13
N GLU A 390 -9.21 -20.24 -1.18
CA GLU A 390 -10.53 -19.93 -1.67
C GLU A 390 -11.52 -20.93 -1.06
N ARG A 391 -12.56 -20.41 -0.39
CA ARG A 391 -13.59 -21.28 0.16
C ARG A 391 -14.27 -21.91 -1.05
N THR A 392 -14.09 -23.22 -1.25
CA THR A 392 -14.90 -23.98 -2.20
C THR A 392 -16.34 -23.56 -1.95
N ARG A 393 -17.00 -22.91 -2.92
CA ARG A 393 -18.42 -22.59 -2.83
C ARG A 393 -19.09 -23.85 -2.31
N GLU A 394 -19.60 -23.82 -1.08
CA GLU A 394 -20.55 -24.84 -0.68
C GLU A 394 -21.64 -24.78 -1.76
N PRO A 395 -21.98 -25.89 -2.43
CA PRO A 395 -23.11 -25.90 -3.34
C PRO A 395 -24.31 -25.33 -2.57
N PRO A 396 -25.20 -24.53 -3.20
CA PRO A 396 -26.36 -23.99 -2.52
C PRO A 396 -27.25 -25.16 -2.09
N GLY A 397 -27.02 -25.64 -0.88
CA GLY A 397 -27.51 -26.90 -0.37
C GLY A 397 -28.14 -26.65 0.97
N ARG A 398 -29.45 -26.37 0.93
CA ARG A 398 -30.38 -26.29 2.07
C ARG A 398 -29.93 -25.34 3.17
N ALA A 399 -30.57 -24.18 3.19
CA ALA A 399 -30.81 -23.45 4.42
C ALA A 399 -31.07 -24.45 5.56
N SER A 400 -30.15 -24.49 6.50
CA SER A 400 -30.42 -24.96 7.85
C SER A 400 -31.56 -24.09 8.35
N ALA A 401 -32.77 -24.65 8.28
CA ALA A 401 -33.91 -24.11 8.99
C ALA A 401 -33.47 -24.03 10.45
N SER A 402 -33.21 -22.80 10.88
CA SER A 402 -33.07 -22.42 12.27
C SER A 402 -34.22 -23.07 13.05
N GLY A 403 -33.84 -23.77 14.12
CA GLY A 403 -34.77 -24.50 14.98
C GLY A 403 -35.92 -23.60 15.41
N ALA A 404 -37.14 -23.99 15.03
CA ALA A 404 -38.35 -23.51 15.68
C ALA A 404 -38.36 -24.07 17.11
N PRO A 405 -38.75 -23.28 18.12
CA PRO A 405 -38.85 -23.78 19.50
C PRO A 405 -40.00 -24.80 19.60
N PRO A 406 -39.91 -25.82 20.47
CA PRO A 406 -41.00 -26.76 20.64
C PRO A 406 -42.18 -26.06 21.32
N ALA A 407 -43.34 -26.06 20.66
CA ALA A 407 -44.60 -25.60 21.25
C ALA A 407 -45.08 -26.57 22.34
N PRO A 408 -45.71 -26.08 23.43
CA PRO A 408 -46.09 -26.89 24.57
C PRO A 408 -47.33 -27.73 24.24
N TRP A 409 -47.25 -29.04 24.50
CA TRP A 409 -48.38 -29.95 24.43
C TRP A 409 -49.40 -29.61 25.52
N SER A 410 -50.57 -29.12 25.10
CA SER A 410 -51.76 -29.02 25.93
C SER A 410 -52.88 -29.87 25.33
N LEU A 411 -53.13 -30.99 26.01
CA LEU A 411 -54.38 -31.71 26.20
C LEU A 411 -55.58 -31.24 25.36
N LEU A 412 -55.95 -32.01 24.34
CA LEU A 412 -57.32 -32.14 23.85
C LEU A 412 -57.68 -33.62 23.87
N GLY A 413 -58.17 -34.05 25.03
CA GLY A 413 -58.84 -35.31 25.19
C GLY A 413 -60.19 -35.30 24.50
N GLY A 414 -60.51 -36.45 23.90
CA GLY A 414 -61.85 -37.02 23.84
C GLY A 414 -62.91 -36.24 23.09
N LEU A 415 -63.07 -36.52 21.79
CA LEU A 415 -64.37 -36.48 21.09
C LEU A 415 -64.21 -37.01 19.66
N LEU A 416 -63.99 -38.33 19.48
CA LEU A 416 -64.42 -39.03 18.25
C LEU A 416 -64.44 -40.57 18.36
N LEU A 417 -64.95 -41.09 19.48
CA LEU A 417 -65.35 -42.50 19.58
C LEU A 417 -66.82 -42.57 20.01
N LEU A 418 -67.73 -42.26 19.08
CA LEU A 418 -69.11 -42.77 19.11
C LEU A 418 -69.83 -42.48 17.77
N ARG A 419 -69.41 -43.13 16.68
CA ARG A 419 -70.20 -43.22 15.43
C ARG A 419 -69.95 -44.58 14.76
N LEU A 420 -70.21 -45.67 15.49
CA LEU A 420 -70.40 -47.01 14.93
C LEU A 420 -71.52 -47.70 15.70
N LEU A 421 -72.75 -47.60 15.19
CA LEU A 421 -73.77 -48.65 15.08
C LEU A 421 -75.17 -48.04 14.84
N PRO A 422 -75.91 -48.46 13.80
CA PRO A 422 -77.27 -48.01 13.51
C PRO A 422 -78.34 -48.90 14.17
N THR A 423 -79.55 -48.34 14.33
CA THR A 423 -80.88 -48.99 14.40
C THR A 423 -81.16 -50.07 15.46
N LEU A 424 -82.05 -49.76 16.41
CA LEU A 424 -83.32 -50.49 16.66
C LEU A 424 -84.11 -49.84 17.82
N LEU A 425 -85.22 -49.19 17.48
CA LEU A 425 -86.31 -48.84 18.41
C LEU A 425 -87.63 -49.23 17.74
N GLU A 426 -88.21 -50.35 18.16
CA GLU A 426 -89.61 -50.81 18.10
C GLU A 426 -89.61 -52.15 18.86
N ALA A 427 -90.45 -52.49 19.83
CA ALA A 427 -91.64 -51.88 20.40
C ALA A 427 -91.89 -52.51 21.79
N VAL A 428 -92.92 -52.01 22.49
CA VAL A 428 -93.87 -52.70 23.39
C VAL A 428 -94.14 -51.90 24.67
N ALA A 429 -95.21 -51.12 24.61
CA ALA A 429 -96.19 -51.05 25.68
C ALA A 429 -97.32 -52.01 25.30
N ALA A 430 -97.40 -53.16 26.00
CA ALA A 430 -98.55 -54.04 26.21
C ALA A 430 -98.05 -55.38 26.78
#